data_AF-A0A7Y2Y748-F1
#
_entry.id   AF-A0A7Y2Y748-F1
#
_cell.length_a   1.000
_cell.length_b   1.000
_cell.length_c   1.000
_cell.angle_alpha   90.00
_cell.angle_beta   90.00
_cell.angle_gamma   90.00
#
_symmetry.space_group_name_H-M   'P 1'
#
loop_
_entity.id
_entity.type
_entity.pdbx_description
1 polymer ?
#
loop_
_entity_poly.entity_id
_entity_poly.type
_entity_poly.pdbx_seq_one_letter_code
_entity_poly.pdbx_strand_id
1 'polypeptide(L)'
;CCKQCAVGNILDRTDSWKNFSDFHGSTKLNYVGLVNQKFGKRFNGYSPMELLKIEETFLKACGYQIPLYHKNKKPENPTDKDVLFKGLSAVIAYLCELDGVENVMGYSRLFEESMATSQELIA
;
A
#
# COMPACT_ATOMS: atom_id res chain seq x y z
N CYS A 1 -10.25 14.82 1.00
CA CYS A 1 -9.28 13.91 1.66
C CYS A 1 -9.61 12.47 1.23
N CYS A 2 -8.62 11.61 0.99
CA CYS A 2 -8.78 10.17 0.62
C CYS A 2 -9.14 9.82 -0.83
N LYS A 3 -9.17 10.78 -1.77
CA LYS A 3 -9.36 10.51 -3.21
C LYS A 3 -8.05 10.30 -3.98
N GLN A 4 -6.96 10.84 -3.44
CA GLN A 4 -5.62 10.83 -4.05
C GLN A 4 -4.62 9.96 -3.28
N CYS A 5 -5.08 9.25 -2.24
CA CYS A 5 -4.25 8.28 -1.52
C CYS A 5 -4.12 6.98 -2.32
N ALA A 6 -3.38 6.00 -1.80
CA ALA A 6 -3.17 4.72 -2.48
C ALA A 6 -4.51 4.07 -2.84
N VAL A 7 -5.42 3.94 -1.87
CA VAL A 7 -6.74 3.34 -2.12
C VAL A 7 -7.63 4.22 -2.98
N GLY A 8 -7.57 5.54 -2.80
CA GLY A 8 -8.33 6.49 -3.61
C GLY A 8 -8.00 6.37 -5.10
N ASN A 9 -6.72 6.22 -5.45
CA ASN A 9 -6.31 5.99 -6.84
C ASN A 9 -6.81 4.64 -7.37
N ILE A 10 -6.75 3.57 -6.57
CA ILE A 10 -7.24 2.23 -6.96
C ILE A 10 -8.76 2.25 -7.20
N LEU A 11 -9.50 3.05 -6.43
CA LEU A 11 -10.97 3.15 -6.51
C LEU A 11 -11.45 4.35 -7.34
N ASP A 12 -10.77 4.65 -8.45
CA ASP A 12 -11.18 5.67 -9.43
C ASP A 12 -11.43 7.05 -8.82
N ARG A 13 -10.59 7.44 -7.85
CA ARG A 13 -10.64 8.70 -7.10
C ARG A 13 -11.92 8.87 -6.28
N THR A 14 -12.55 7.77 -5.89
CA THR A 14 -13.63 7.76 -4.89
C THR A 14 -13.08 7.62 -3.47
N ASP A 15 -13.87 8.01 -2.47
CA ASP A 15 -13.48 7.98 -1.06
C ASP A 15 -14.45 7.17 -0.18
N SER A 16 -15.32 6.36 -0.79
CA SER A 16 -16.33 5.56 -0.10
C SER A 16 -15.71 4.56 0.89
N TRP A 17 -14.52 4.04 0.55
CA TRP A 17 -13.76 3.09 1.36
C TRP A 17 -13.40 3.61 2.75
N LYS A 18 -13.27 4.94 2.92
CA LYS A 18 -12.94 5.55 4.22
C LYS A 18 -13.99 5.24 5.29
N ASN A 19 -15.23 4.92 4.86
CA ASN A 19 -16.33 4.61 5.76
C ASN A 19 -16.25 3.17 6.31
N PHE A 20 -15.30 2.35 5.88
CA PHE A 20 -15.12 0.98 6.38
C PHE A 20 -14.41 0.91 7.74
N SER A 21 -13.80 2.01 8.18
CA SER A 21 -13.11 2.11 9.47
C SER A 21 -13.41 3.46 10.12
N ASP A 22 -13.41 3.52 11.45
CA ASP A 22 -13.72 4.77 12.16
C ASP A 22 -12.53 5.75 12.19
N PHE A 23 -11.31 5.25 11.96
CA PHE A 23 -10.08 6.04 11.97
C PHE A 23 -9.29 5.82 10.68
N HIS A 24 -8.77 6.89 10.09
CA HIS A 24 -7.99 6.81 8.87
C HIS A 24 -6.66 6.08 9.11
N GLY A 25 -6.34 5.11 8.24
CA GLY A 25 -5.19 4.23 8.41
C GLY A 25 -5.38 3.13 9.46
N SER A 26 -6.60 2.92 9.98
CA SER A 26 -6.92 1.77 10.82
C SER A 26 -7.31 0.57 9.97
N THR A 27 -6.86 -0.63 10.37
CA THR A 27 -7.30 -1.91 9.80
C THR A 27 -8.50 -2.52 10.52
N LYS A 28 -9.03 -1.84 11.53
CA LYS A 28 -10.24 -2.27 12.23
C LYS A 28 -11.48 -1.86 11.44
N LEU A 29 -12.15 -2.85 10.85
CA LEU A 29 -13.46 -2.66 10.22
C LEU A 29 -14.50 -2.22 11.24
N ASN A 30 -15.27 -1.19 10.90
CA ASN A 30 -16.48 -0.81 11.63
C ASN A 30 -17.69 -1.60 11.12
N TYR A 31 -18.90 -1.24 11.56
CA TYR A 31 -20.12 -1.93 11.14
C TYR A 31 -20.29 -1.98 9.61
N VAL A 32 -20.11 -0.84 8.92
CA VAL A 32 -20.24 -0.77 7.45
C VAL A 32 -19.19 -1.64 6.77
N GLY A 33 -17.94 -1.57 7.24
CA GLY A 33 -16.86 -2.42 6.76
C GLY A 33 -17.15 -3.91 6.94
N LEU A 34 -17.59 -4.31 8.14
CA LEU A 34 -17.91 -5.70 8.49
C LEU A 34 -19.07 -6.26 7.66
N VAL A 35 -20.12 -5.47 7.41
CA VAL A 35 -21.23 -5.90 6.57
C VAL A 35 -20.76 -6.16 5.15
N ASN A 36 -20.05 -5.21 4.53
CA ASN A 36 -19.54 -5.40 3.17
C ASN A 36 -18.56 -6.59 3.09
N GLN A 37 -17.70 -6.76 4.11
CA GLN A 37 -16.75 -7.87 4.19
C GLN A 37 -17.46 -9.22 4.26
N LYS A 38 -18.45 -9.36 5.16
CA LYS A 38 -19.18 -10.61 5.37
C LYS A 38 -20.06 -10.99 4.18
N PHE A 39 -20.56 -10.00 3.45
CA PHE A 39 -21.32 -10.21 2.21
C PHE A 39 -20.42 -10.53 1.00
N GLY A 40 -19.10 -10.58 1.18
CA GLY A 40 -18.16 -10.86 0.09
C GLY A 40 -18.11 -9.76 -0.97
N LYS A 41 -18.55 -8.53 -0.64
CA LYS A 41 -18.48 -7.42 -1.59
C LYS A 41 -17.04 -7.05 -1.88
N ARG A 42 -16.76 -6.77 -3.16
CA ARG A 42 -15.46 -6.32 -3.64
C ARG A 42 -15.60 -4.98 -4.35
N PHE A 43 -14.56 -4.16 -4.27
CA PHE A 43 -14.46 -2.81 -4.82
C PHE A 43 -13.20 -2.77 -5.68
N ASN A 44 -13.35 -2.64 -6.99
CA ASN A 44 -12.28 -2.83 -7.98
C ASN A 44 -11.45 -4.09 -7.73
N GLY A 45 -12.14 -5.19 -7.36
CA GLY A 45 -11.48 -6.47 -7.10
C GLY A 45 -10.95 -6.66 -5.68
N TYR A 46 -11.11 -5.71 -4.74
CA TYR A 46 -10.63 -5.84 -3.35
C TYR A 46 -11.75 -5.81 -2.32
N SER A 47 -11.65 -6.65 -1.29
CA SER A 47 -12.51 -6.63 -0.10
C SER A 47 -12.23 -5.41 0.78
N PRO A 48 -13.18 -5.03 1.67
CA PRO A 48 -12.97 -3.93 2.62
C PRO A 48 -11.68 -4.07 3.45
N MET A 49 -11.35 -5.28 3.93
CA MET A 49 -10.13 -5.50 4.69
C MET A 49 -8.86 -5.30 3.85
N GLU A 50 -8.85 -5.79 2.61
CA GLU A 50 -7.72 -5.60 1.70
C GLU A 50 -7.49 -4.11 1.40
N LEU A 51 -8.55 -3.35 1.17
CA LEU A 51 -8.46 -1.90 0.96
C LEU A 51 -7.84 -1.19 2.18
N LEU A 52 -8.29 -1.50 3.40
CA LEU A 52 -7.70 -0.88 4.60
C LEU A 52 -6.22 -1.24 4.75
N LYS A 53 -5.83 -2.49 4.47
CA LYS A 53 -4.43 -2.93 4.49
C LYS A 53 -3.58 -2.23 3.42
N ILE A 54 -4.11 -1.99 2.22
CA ILE A 54 -3.39 -1.24 1.18
C ILE A 54 -3.04 0.17 1.66
N GLU A 55 -4.02 0.90 2.21
CA GLU A 55 -3.76 2.24 2.76
C GLU A 55 -2.78 2.18 3.93
N GLU A 56 -2.96 1.21 4.83
CA GLU A 56 -2.10 1.00 5.98
C GLU A 56 -0.64 0.80 5.56
N THR A 57 -0.39 -0.07 4.58
CA THR A 57 0.92 -0.37 4.01
C THR A 57 1.56 0.88 3.43
N PHE A 58 0.81 1.65 2.63
CA PHE A 58 1.31 2.90 2.07
C PHE A 58 1.73 3.90 3.16
N LEU A 59 0.84 4.16 4.13
CA LEU A 59 1.09 5.12 5.21
C LEU A 59 2.29 4.70 6.08
N LYS A 60 2.37 3.42 6.46
CA LYS A 60 3.51 2.88 7.21
C LYS A 60 4.83 3.04 6.44
N ALA A 61 4.84 2.71 5.15
CA ALA A 61 6.04 2.82 4.32
C ALA A 61 6.50 4.26 4.11
N CYS A 62 5.55 5.20 4.04
CA CYS A 62 5.81 6.65 4.04
C CYS A 62 6.28 7.19 5.40
N GLY A 63 6.28 6.38 6.46
CA GLY A 63 6.78 6.77 7.79
C GLY A 63 5.74 7.38 8.72
N TYR A 64 4.44 7.24 8.42
CA TYR A 64 3.39 7.67 9.32
C TYR A 64 3.21 6.69 10.48
N GLN A 65 2.96 7.24 11.67
CA GLN A 65 2.40 6.47 12.77
C GLN A 65 0.88 6.39 12.60
N ILE A 66 0.37 5.16 12.59
CA ILE A 66 -1.03 4.85 12.34
C ILE A 66 -1.70 4.15 13.54
N PRO A 67 -3.04 4.20 13.68
CA PRO A 67 -3.97 5.01 12.88
C PRO A 67 -3.67 6.50 12.99
N LEU A 68 -3.99 7.28 11.96
CA LEU A 68 -3.63 8.70 11.93
C LEU A 68 -4.33 9.42 13.08
N TYR A 69 -3.52 10.08 13.91
CA TYR A 69 -3.98 10.94 14.97
C TYR A 69 -3.21 12.25 14.92
N HIS A 70 -3.85 13.37 15.25
CA HIS A 70 -3.26 14.69 15.05
C HIS A 70 -2.01 14.94 15.90
N LYS A 71 -1.81 14.20 16.99
CA LYS A 71 -0.61 14.25 17.84
C LYS A 71 0.49 13.26 17.42
N ASN A 72 0.22 12.36 16.48
CA ASN A 72 1.18 11.35 16.07
C ASN A 72 2.29 11.99 15.22
N LYS A 73 3.47 11.36 15.26
CA LYS A 73 4.60 11.76 14.42
C LYS A 73 4.23 11.57 12.95
N LYS A 74 4.46 12.62 12.16
CA LYS A 74 4.37 12.60 10.70
C LYS A 74 5.79 12.54 10.13
N PRO A 75 5.98 11.99 8.92
CA PRO A 75 7.24 12.15 8.21
C PRO A 75 7.50 13.64 7.97
N GLU A 76 8.77 14.02 7.95
CA GLU A 76 9.21 15.42 7.83
C GLU A 76 8.78 16.03 6.48
N ASN A 77 8.96 15.27 5.39
CA ASN A 77 8.55 15.65 4.04
C ASN A 77 7.56 14.62 3.46
N PRO A 78 6.26 14.68 3.79
CA PRO A 78 5.27 13.67 3.39
C PRO A 78 5.00 13.60 1.88
N THR A 79 5.33 14.67 1.15
CA THR A 79 5.15 14.77 -0.31
C THR A 79 6.44 14.56 -1.08
N ASP A 80 7.52 14.18 -0.39
CA ASP A 80 8.78 13.84 -1.02
C ASP A 80 8.61 12.66 -1.99
N LYS A 81 9.23 12.75 -3.17
CA LYS A 81 9.03 11.76 -4.23
C LYS A 81 9.60 10.40 -3.85
N ASP A 82 10.72 10.36 -3.12
CA ASP A 82 11.35 9.11 -2.72
C ASP A 82 10.53 8.43 -1.60
N VAL A 83 10.00 9.22 -0.66
CA VAL A 83 9.05 8.74 0.35
C VAL A 83 7.79 8.16 -0.31
N LEU A 84 7.20 8.87 -1.26
CA LEU A 84 6.01 8.41 -1.98
C LEU A 84 6.30 7.17 -2.84
N PHE A 85 7.46 7.11 -3.50
CA PHE A 85 7.88 5.96 -4.29
C PHE A 85 8.11 4.72 -3.41
N LYS A 86 8.68 4.89 -2.22
CA LYS A 86 8.79 3.82 -1.22
C LYS A 86 7.41 3.33 -0.78
N GLY A 87 6.47 4.25 -0.54
CA GLY A 87 5.07 3.92 -0.25
C GLY A 87 4.42 3.11 -1.38
N LEU A 88 4.58 3.55 -2.62
CA LEU A 88 4.08 2.86 -3.80
C LEU A 88 4.68 1.46 -3.95
N SER A 89 6.00 1.33 -3.81
CA SER A 89 6.72 0.06 -3.93
C SER A 89 6.26 -0.96 -2.89
N ALA A 90 6.01 -0.51 -1.65
CA ALA A 90 5.47 -1.36 -0.59
C ALA A 90 4.03 -1.83 -0.89
N VAL A 91 3.19 -0.96 -1.47
CA VAL A 91 1.85 -1.34 -1.92
C VAL A 91 1.94 -2.39 -3.03
N ILE A 92 2.78 -2.19 -4.05
CA ILE A 92 2.93 -3.15 -5.15
C ILE A 92 3.38 -4.51 -4.61
N ALA A 93 4.36 -4.55 -3.70
CA ALA A 93 4.80 -5.79 -3.07
C ALA A 93 3.65 -6.51 -2.34
N TYR A 94 2.81 -5.76 -1.62
CA TYR A 94 1.63 -6.31 -0.95
C TYR A 94 0.56 -6.81 -1.94
N LEU A 95 0.34 -6.11 -3.06
CA LEU A 95 -0.56 -6.58 -4.11
C LEU A 95 -0.06 -7.89 -4.75
N CYS A 96 1.24 -8.01 -5.01
CA CYS A 96 1.85 -9.26 -5.47
C CYS A 96 1.63 -10.42 -4.49
N GLU A 97 1.73 -10.16 -3.18
CA GLU A 97 1.42 -11.16 -2.13
C GLU A 97 -0.03 -11.63 -2.19
N LEU A 98 -0.99 -10.71 -2.37
CA LEU A 98 -2.41 -11.05 -2.50
C LEU A 98 -2.69 -11.92 -3.72
N ASP A 99 -1.99 -11.66 -4.83
CA ASP A 99 -2.14 -12.41 -6.08
C ASP A 99 -1.28 -13.69 -6.12
N GLY A 100 -0.44 -13.93 -5.11
CA GLY A 100 0.45 -15.09 -5.06
C GLY A 100 1.55 -15.07 -6.12
N VAL A 101 1.96 -13.90 -6.59
CA VAL A 101 3.01 -13.70 -7.60
C VAL A 101 4.27 -13.11 -6.98
N GLU A 102 5.41 -13.27 -7.66
CA GLU A 102 6.67 -12.68 -7.20
C GLU A 102 6.60 -11.14 -7.25
N ASN A 103 7.22 -10.48 -6.27
CA ASN A 103 7.28 -9.03 -6.21
C ASN A 103 8.02 -8.45 -7.43
N VAL A 104 7.27 -7.81 -8.32
CA VAL A 104 7.78 -7.20 -9.55
C VAL A 104 8.74 -6.04 -9.33
N MET A 105 8.77 -5.45 -8.13
CA MET A 105 9.73 -4.40 -7.77
C MET A 105 11.10 -4.97 -7.35
N GLY A 106 11.25 -6.30 -7.25
CA GLY A 106 12.47 -7.00 -6.86
C GLY A 106 13.51 -7.18 -7.97
N TYR A 107 13.61 -6.23 -8.91
CA TYR A 107 14.49 -6.32 -10.08
C TYR A 107 16.00 -6.22 -9.77
N SER A 108 16.40 -5.97 -8.52
CA SER A 108 17.82 -5.95 -8.10
C SER A 108 18.57 -7.22 -8.52
N ARG A 109 17.89 -8.38 -8.50
CA ARG A 109 18.47 -9.65 -8.94
C ARG A 109 18.94 -9.63 -10.39
N LEU A 110 18.21 -8.95 -11.28
CA LEU A 110 18.58 -8.81 -12.70
C LEU A 110 19.89 -8.04 -12.86
N PHE A 111 20.16 -7.08 -11.98
CA PHE A 111 21.40 -6.31 -12.00
C PHE A 111 22.55 -7.06 -11.34
N GLU A 112 22.30 -7.80 -10.25
CA GLU A 112 23.29 -8.66 -9.60
C GLU A 112 23.80 -9.77 -10.55
N GLU A 113 22.90 -10.42 -11.30
CA GLU A 113 23.25 -11.40 -12.33
C GLU A 113 24.11 -10.79 -13.45
N SER A 114 23.78 -9.57 -13.89
CA SER A 114 24.56 -8.86 -14.91
C SER A 114 25.97 -8.48 -14.43
N MET A 115 26.11 -8.16 -13.13
CA MET A 115 27.39 -7.82 -12.52
C MET A 115 28.26 -9.06 -12.30
N ALA A 116 27.67 -10.18 -11.87
CA ALA A 116 28.38 -11.45 -11.70
C ALA A 116 28.94 -11.96 -13.04
N THR A 117 28.14 -11.92 -14.11
CA THR A 117 28.58 -12.34 -15.46
C THR A 117 29.72 -11.46 -15.99
N SER A 118 29.71 -10.16 -15.66
CA SER A 118 30.75 -9.22 -16.10
C SER A 118 32.10 -9.42 -15.38
N GLN A 119 32.10 -9.99 -14.17
CA GLN A 119 33.33 -10.30 -13.43
C GLN A 119 34.01 -11.59 -13.92
N GLU A 120 33.26 -12.57 -14.41
CA GLU A 120 33.82 -13.79 -15.03
C GLU A 120 34.51 -13.53 -16.38
N LEU A 121 34.18 -12.44 -17.07
CA LEU A 121 34.85 -12.02 -18.31
C LEU A 121 36.18 -11.29 -18.10
N ILE A 122 36.54 -10.98 -16.84
CA ILE A 122 37.77 -10.25 -16.46
C ILE A 122 38.74 -11.16 -15.66
N ALA A 123 38.33 -12.39 -15.33
CA ALA A 123 39.15 -13.42 -14.66
C ALA A 123 39.71 -14.43 -15.67
#